data_AF-A0A167HA07-F1
#
_entry.id   AF-A0A167HA07-F1
#
_cell.length_a   1.000
_cell.length_b   1.000
_cell.length_c   1.000
_cell.angle_alpha   90.00
_cell.angle_beta   90.00
_cell.angle_gamma   90.00
#
_symmetry.space_group_name_H-M   'P 1'
#
loop_
_entity.id
_entity.type
_entity.pdbx_description
1 polymer ?
#
loop_
_entity_poly.entity_id
_entity_poly.type
_entity_poly.pdbx_seq_one_letter_code
_entity_poly.pdbx_strand_id
1 'polypeptide(L)'
;MPAIAAIDNTWGAVLIGSWLALLYGVLTLQIYVYNQNYPKDTRFLKSTVAVIWILDTFHTVLIYHKMYTYLITNFGDYDALAHNTWSFNMHVLVTTLVASISQTFFMQRCWRFDKSPVNLALMVVILALALVQLAFGLGLTFSLTEYVQFLNYTVFYEPGIWAVDTWLASAAACDHMVSAAFLRLVVLKRSTIKRT
;
A
#
# COMPACT_ATOMS: atom_id res chain seq x y z
N MET A 1 -19.61 -11.74 26.83
CA MET A 1 -18.59 -12.37 25.97
C MET A 1 -18.51 -11.88 24.50
N PRO A 2 -19.27 -10.87 23.99
CA PRO A 2 -19.07 -10.39 22.61
C PRO A 2 -17.77 -9.58 22.43
N ALA A 3 -17.27 -8.94 23.50
CA ALA A 3 -16.03 -8.16 23.45
C ALA A 3 -14.79 -9.01 23.16
N ILE A 4 -14.70 -10.24 23.69
CA ILE A 4 -13.55 -11.14 23.45
C ILE A 4 -13.54 -11.61 21.99
N ALA A 5 -14.71 -11.97 21.44
CA ALA A 5 -14.84 -12.38 20.04
C ALA A 5 -14.54 -11.22 19.07
N ALA A 6 -14.90 -9.98 19.42
CA ALA A 6 -14.57 -8.81 18.62
C ALA A 6 -13.06 -8.51 18.58
N ILE A 7 -12.36 -8.73 19.70
CA ILE A 7 -10.90 -8.56 19.80
C ILE A 7 -10.19 -9.64 18.98
N ASP A 8 -10.61 -10.91 19.10
CA ASP A 8 -10.03 -12.03 18.36
C ASP A 8 -10.12 -11.82 16.84
N ASN A 9 -11.31 -11.45 16.33
CA ASN A 9 -11.48 -11.21 14.90
C ASN A 9 -10.63 -10.03 14.39
N THR A 10 -10.55 -8.94 15.14
CA THR A 10 -9.87 -7.72 14.68
C THR A 10 -8.36 -7.84 14.82
N TRP A 11 -7.87 -8.12 16.03
CA TRP A 11 -6.43 -8.21 16.30
C TRP A 11 -5.83 -9.52 15.79
N GLY A 12 -6.60 -10.61 15.72
CA GLY A 12 -6.18 -11.84 15.06
C GLY A 12 -5.94 -11.64 13.56
N ALA A 13 -6.83 -10.91 12.87
CA ALA A 13 -6.61 -10.56 11.47
C ALA A 13 -5.36 -9.68 11.28
N VAL A 14 -5.16 -8.68 12.14
CA VAL A 14 -3.97 -7.82 12.11
C VAL A 14 -2.68 -8.61 12.37
N LEU A 15 -2.71 -9.57 13.30
CA LEU A 15 -1.58 -10.48 13.57
C LEU A 15 -1.24 -11.32 12.34
N ILE A 16 -2.23 -11.94 11.69
CA ILE A 16 -2.02 -12.70 10.45
C ILE A 16 -1.43 -11.80 9.37
N GLY A 17 -1.94 -10.58 9.22
CA GLY A 17 -1.40 -9.58 8.30
C GLY A 17 0.07 -9.25 8.58
N SER A 18 0.47 -9.20 9.85
CA SER A 18 1.88 -9.00 10.23
C SER A 18 2.79 -10.17 9.81
N TRP A 19 2.29 -11.41 9.83
CA TRP A 19 3.06 -12.55 9.32
C TRP A 19 3.22 -12.49 7.81
N LEU A 20 2.22 -11.98 7.09
CA LEU A 20 2.35 -11.76 5.64
C LEU A 20 3.41 -10.69 5.31
N ALA A 21 3.75 -9.79 6.24
CA ALA A 21 4.86 -8.86 6.06
C ALA A 21 6.22 -9.58 5.90
N LEU A 22 6.33 -10.88 6.24
CA LEU A 22 7.50 -11.70 5.92
C LEU A 22 7.76 -11.82 4.40
N LEU A 23 6.76 -11.57 3.55
CA LEU A 23 6.93 -11.48 2.10
C LEU A 23 7.90 -10.35 1.67
N TYR A 24 8.24 -9.41 2.56
CA TYR A 24 9.33 -8.46 2.38
C TYR A 24 10.67 -9.14 2.02
N GLY A 25 10.93 -10.36 2.53
CA GLY A 25 12.10 -11.14 2.15
C GLY A 25 12.11 -11.50 0.66
N VAL A 26 10.95 -11.86 0.11
CA VAL A 26 10.78 -12.16 -1.32
C VAL A 26 10.99 -10.89 -2.16
N LEU A 27 10.43 -9.75 -1.74
CA LEU A 27 10.66 -8.46 -2.40
C LEU A 27 12.16 -8.10 -2.45
N THR A 28 12.86 -8.27 -1.33
CA THR A 28 14.30 -7.99 -1.26
C THR A 28 15.09 -8.88 -2.23
N LEU A 29 14.73 -10.17 -2.33
CA LEU A 29 15.32 -11.07 -3.33
C LEU A 29 15.01 -10.63 -4.77
N GLN A 30 13.79 -10.20 -5.05
CA GLN A 30 13.42 -9.69 -6.38
C GLN A 30 14.26 -8.48 -6.78
N ILE A 31 14.54 -7.57 -5.84
CA ILE A 31 15.36 -6.38 -6.09
C ILE A 31 16.84 -6.73 -6.28
N TYR A 32 17.34 -7.72 -5.53
CA TYR A 32 18.69 -8.25 -5.75
C TYR A 32 18.85 -8.84 -7.15
N VAL A 33 17.92 -9.71 -7.56
CA VAL A 33 17.89 -10.33 -8.90
C VAL A 33 17.74 -9.26 -9.99
N TYR A 34 16.91 -8.24 -9.78
CA TYR A 34 16.75 -7.11 -10.70
C TYR A 34 18.08 -6.38 -10.93
N ASN A 35 18.82 -6.07 -9.87
CA ASN A 35 20.10 -5.35 -9.99
C ASN A 35 21.16 -6.15 -10.75
N GLN A 36 21.15 -7.48 -10.63
CA GLN A 36 22.04 -8.37 -11.39
C GLN A 36 21.66 -8.47 -12.87
N ASN A 37 20.38 -8.68 -13.17
CA ASN A 37 19.91 -8.95 -14.53
C ASN A 37 19.80 -7.69 -15.41
N TYR A 38 19.64 -6.52 -14.80
CA TYR A 38 19.46 -5.25 -15.51
C TYR A 38 20.55 -4.23 -15.13
N PRO A 39 21.84 -4.51 -15.40
CA PRO A 39 22.93 -3.62 -15.03
C PRO A 39 22.91 -2.30 -15.81
N LYS A 40 22.40 -2.31 -17.05
CA LYS A 40 22.37 -1.18 -18.00
C LYS A 40 21.16 -0.25 -17.86
N ASP A 41 20.26 -0.55 -16.92
CA ASP A 41 19.08 0.29 -16.67
C ASP A 41 19.48 1.70 -16.18
N THR A 42 18.63 2.69 -16.47
CA THR A 42 18.93 4.09 -16.16
C THR A 42 19.08 4.32 -14.65
N ARG A 43 19.96 5.25 -14.26
CA ARG A 43 20.17 5.60 -12.84
C ARG A 43 18.87 6.02 -12.15
N PHE A 44 18.01 6.75 -12.86
CA PHE A 44 16.69 7.15 -12.37
C PHE A 44 15.86 5.93 -11.95
N LEU A 45 15.79 4.91 -12.81
CA LEU A 45 15.04 3.71 -12.52
C LEU A 45 15.60 2.94 -11.32
N LYS A 46 16.93 2.78 -11.26
CA LYS A 46 17.57 2.13 -10.11
C LYS A 46 17.34 2.90 -8.81
N SER A 47 17.37 4.23 -8.85
CA SER A 47 17.04 5.06 -7.68
C SER A 47 15.59 4.89 -7.25
N THR A 48 14.63 4.82 -8.20
CA THR A 48 13.23 4.58 -7.86
C THR A 48 13.03 3.24 -7.16
N VAL A 49 13.66 2.17 -7.67
CA VAL A 49 13.59 0.83 -7.05
C VAL A 49 14.21 0.85 -5.64
N ALA A 50 15.34 1.53 -5.46
CA ALA A 50 15.97 1.66 -4.15
C ALA A 50 15.11 2.46 -3.15
N VAL A 51 14.47 3.54 -3.59
CA VAL A 51 13.55 4.34 -2.76
C VAL A 51 12.35 3.51 -2.32
N ILE A 52 11.73 2.76 -3.24
CA ILE A 52 10.61 1.86 -2.92
C ILE A 52 11.05 0.83 -1.87
N TRP A 53 12.22 0.20 -2.07
CA TRP A 53 12.76 -0.77 -1.11
C TRP A 53 12.97 -0.20 0.29
N ILE A 54 13.53 1.01 0.39
CA ILE A 54 13.75 1.68 1.68
C ILE A 54 12.41 1.97 2.35
N LEU A 55 11.41 2.44 1.60
CA LEU A 55 10.07 2.70 2.12
C LEU A 55 9.40 1.40 2.60
N ASP A 56 9.49 0.30 1.85
CA ASP A 56 8.94 -1.00 2.24
C ASP A 56 9.67 -1.60 3.45
N THR A 57 10.97 -1.35 3.57
CA THR A 57 11.75 -1.73 4.77
C THR A 57 11.22 -0.99 5.99
N PHE A 58 11.06 0.33 5.88
CA PHE A 58 10.55 1.16 6.95
C PHE A 58 9.11 0.77 7.32
N HIS A 59 8.26 0.54 6.32
CA HIS A 59 6.89 0.03 6.50
C HIS A 59 6.85 -1.28 7.29
N THR A 60 7.71 -2.23 6.93
CA THR A 60 7.83 -3.52 7.61
C THR A 60 8.25 -3.37 9.07
N VAL A 61 9.22 -2.49 9.36
CA VAL A 61 9.65 -2.18 10.74
C VAL A 61 8.49 -1.59 11.55
N LEU A 62 7.70 -0.67 10.97
CA LEU A 62 6.55 -0.07 11.64
C LEU A 62 5.48 -1.11 12.00
N ILE A 63 5.23 -2.09 11.12
CA ILE A 63 4.30 -3.19 11.41
C ILE A 63 4.75 -3.96 12.65
N TYR A 64 6.02 -4.38 12.71
CA TYR A 64 6.51 -5.16 13.84
C TYR A 64 6.61 -4.35 15.13
N HIS A 65 7.03 -3.09 15.07
CA HIS A 65 7.06 -2.21 16.24
C HIS A 65 5.65 -2.03 16.84
N LYS A 66 4.66 -1.78 15.97
CA LYS A 66 3.25 -1.69 16.36
C LYS A 66 2.77 -2.99 17.03
N MET A 67 3.04 -4.15 16.41
CA MET A 67 2.66 -5.45 16.97
C MET A 67 3.30 -5.72 18.32
N TYR A 68 4.60 -5.43 18.46
CA TYR A 68 5.29 -5.58 19.73
C TYR A 68 4.69 -4.70 20.82
N THR A 69 4.34 -3.45 20.48
CA THR A 69 3.73 -2.51 21.44
C THR A 69 2.38 -3.01 21.95
N TYR A 70 1.47 -3.43 21.05
CA TYR A 70 0.13 -3.87 21.45
C TYR A 70 0.09 -5.28 22.06
N LEU A 71 0.89 -6.22 21.57
CA LEU A 71 0.81 -7.62 21.97
C LEU A 71 1.78 -8.00 23.10
N ILE A 72 2.87 -7.25 23.29
CA ILE A 72 3.89 -7.55 24.29
C ILE A 72 3.95 -6.45 25.34
N THR A 73 4.26 -5.21 24.96
CA THR A 73 4.47 -4.11 25.92
C THR A 73 3.21 -3.80 26.71
N ASN A 74 2.06 -3.70 26.03
CA ASN A 74 0.77 -3.33 26.63
C ASN A 74 -0.17 -4.54 26.74
N PHE A 75 0.39 -5.74 26.93
CA PHE A 75 -0.40 -6.96 27.00
C PHE A 75 -1.42 -6.89 28.15
N GLY A 76 -2.70 -7.13 27.82
CA GLY A 76 -3.79 -7.10 28.80
C GLY A 76 -4.34 -5.70 29.12
N ASP A 77 -3.75 -4.64 28.57
CA ASP A 77 -4.24 -3.27 28.68
C ASP A 77 -5.18 -2.93 27.51
N TYR A 78 -6.48 -3.14 27.73
CA TYR A 78 -7.50 -2.86 26.73
C TYR A 78 -7.67 -1.37 26.42
N ASP A 79 -7.28 -0.47 27.33
CA ASP A 79 -7.30 0.96 27.09
C ASP A 79 -6.18 1.34 26.12
N ALA A 80 -4.99 0.77 26.30
CA ALA A 80 -3.89 0.95 25.35
C ALA A 80 -4.24 0.46 23.93
N LEU A 81 -5.06 -0.60 23.78
CA LEU A 81 -5.57 -1.05 22.47
C LEU A 81 -6.50 -0.03 21.80
N ALA A 82 -7.17 0.82 22.58
CA ALA A 82 -8.02 1.88 22.07
C ALA A 82 -7.25 3.11 21.61
N HIS A 83 -5.93 3.17 21.85
CA HIS A 83 -5.09 4.30 21.47
C HIS A 83 -4.19 3.94 20.28
N ASN A 84 -4.07 4.84 19.30
CA ASN A 84 -3.11 4.67 18.23
C ASN A 84 -1.68 4.89 18.74
N THR A 85 -0.75 4.17 18.12
CA THR A 85 0.68 4.38 18.31
C THR A 85 1.21 5.24 17.17
N TRP A 86 2.27 6.01 17.42
CA TRP A 86 2.91 6.79 16.36
C TRP A 86 3.31 5.93 15.15
N SER A 87 3.68 4.67 15.38
CA SER A 87 4.03 3.72 14.32
C SER A 87 2.83 3.31 13.47
N PHE A 88 1.63 3.27 14.04
CA PHE A 88 0.40 3.07 13.27
C PHE A 88 0.15 4.24 12.33
N ASN A 89 0.30 5.48 12.83
CA ASN A 89 0.07 6.69 12.02
C ASN A 89 1.08 6.78 10.87
N MET A 90 2.36 6.52 11.18
CA MET A 90 3.41 6.45 10.15
C MET A 90 3.19 5.29 9.16
N HIS A 91 2.65 4.16 9.62
CA HIS A 91 2.37 3.03 8.74
C HIS A 91 1.30 3.38 7.70
N VAL A 92 0.23 4.08 8.09
CA VAL A 92 -0.79 4.58 7.15
C VAL A 92 -0.14 5.49 6.11
N LEU A 93 0.63 6.50 6.56
CA LEU A 93 1.32 7.44 5.68
C LEU A 93 2.23 6.74 4.65
N VAL A 94 3.09 5.85 5.13
CA VAL A 94 4.05 5.14 4.27
C VAL A 94 3.32 4.27 3.25
N THR A 95 2.26 3.57 3.67
CA THR A 95 1.43 2.75 2.75
C THR A 95 0.83 3.60 1.65
N THR A 96 0.26 4.77 1.98
CA THR A 96 -0.30 5.70 0.99
C THR A 96 0.75 6.19 0.01
N LEU A 97 1.94 6.56 0.49
CA LEU A 97 3.02 7.06 -0.37
C LEU A 97 3.56 5.97 -1.31
N VAL A 98 3.80 4.77 -0.80
CA VAL A 98 4.29 3.63 -1.59
C VAL A 98 3.29 3.27 -2.69
N ALA A 99 2.00 3.19 -2.36
CA ALA A 99 0.95 2.92 -3.34
C ALA A 99 0.92 3.98 -4.46
N SER A 100 0.88 5.27 -4.11
CA SER A 100 0.84 6.35 -5.10
C SER A 100 2.08 6.42 -5.97
N ILE A 101 3.27 6.20 -5.41
CA ILE A 101 4.54 6.18 -6.17
C ILE A 101 4.57 5.00 -7.13
N SER A 102 4.26 3.79 -6.64
CA SER A 102 4.34 2.57 -7.43
C SER A 102 3.35 2.58 -8.60
N GLN A 103 2.10 2.95 -8.37
CA GLN A 103 1.07 3.02 -9.40
C GLN A 103 1.40 4.06 -10.48
N THR A 104 1.86 5.26 -10.08
CA THR A 104 2.29 6.31 -11.01
C THR A 104 3.47 5.83 -11.85
N PHE A 105 4.45 5.19 -11.23
CA PHE A 105 5.61 4.63 -11.89
C PHE A 105 5.23 3.55 -12.92
N PHE A 106 4.42 2.58 -12.51
CA PHE A 106 3.98 1.49 -13.38
C PHE A 106 3.18 1.99 -14.58
N MET A 107 2.25 2.93 -14.35
CA MET A 107 1.47 3.53 -15.43
C MET A 107 2.36 4.32 -16.40
N GLN A 108 3.34 5.10 -15.89
CA GLN A 108 4.30 5.78 -16.76
C GLN A 108 5.03 4.80 -17.71
N ARG A 109 5.32 3.58 -17.24
CA ARG A 109 5.91 2.54 -18.08
C ARG A 109 4.94 2.02 -19.13
N CYS A 110 3.72 1.71 -18.74
CA CYS A 110 2.68 1.28 -19.68
C CYS A 110 2.51 2.29 -20.83
N TRP A 111 2.46 3.58 -20.51
CA TRP A 111 2.37 4.66 -21.52
C TRP A 111 3.57 4.73 -22.46
N ARG A 112 4.79 4.51 -21.95
CA ARG A 112 6.00 4.50 -22.80
C ARG A 112 6.00 3.32 -23.79
N PHE A 113 5.38 2.20 -23.44
CA PHE A 113 5.36 1.00 -24.28
C PHE A 113 4.25 0.99 -25.33
N ASP A 114 3.09 1.57 -25.06
CA ASP A 114 1.98 1.68 -26.00
C ASP A 114 1.23 2.99 -25.76
N LYS A 115 1.26 3.85 -26.79
CA LYS A 115 0.63 5.18 -26.80
C LYS A 115 -0.80 5.15 -27.37
N SER A 116 -1.46 3.99 -27.35
CA SER A 116 -2.85 3.86 -27.80
C SER A 116 -3.81 4.73 -26.96
N PRO A 117 -4.93 5.21 -27.55
CA PRO A 117 -5.93 6.00 -26.83
C PRO A 117 -6.52 5.26 -25.62
N VAL A 118 -6.57 3.92 -25.69
CA VAL A 118 -7.00 3.07 -24.57
C VAL A 118 -6.05 3.21 -23.37
N ASN A 119 -4.74 3.19 -23.60
CA ASN A 119 -3.77 3.38 -22.52
C ASN A 119 -3.78 4.82 -21.99
N LEU A 120 -4.06 5.81 -22.84
CA LEU A 120 -4.24 7.18 -22.38
C LEU A 120 -5.43 7.29 -21.42
N ALA A 121 -6.57 6.68 -21.77
CA ALA A 121 -7.74 6.64 -20.91
C ALA A 121 -7.45 5.93 -19.57
N LEU A 122 -6.80 4.76 -19.62
CA LEU A 122 -6.38 4.04 -18.41
C LEU A 122 -5.44 4.88 -17.54
N MET A 123 -4.49 5.60 -18.14
CA MET A 123 -3.57 6.49 -17.44
C MET A 123 -4.30 7.58 -16.68
N VAL A 124 -5.24 8.26 -17.33
CA VAL A 124 -6.02 9.33 -16.70
C VAL A 124 -6.82 8.80 -15.53
N VAL A 125 -7.49 7.66 -15.68
CA VAL A 125 -8.31 7.07 -14.60
C VAL A 125 -7.43 6.60 -13.44
N ILE A 126 -6.32 5.92 -13.71
CA ILE A 126 -5.37 5.48 -12.67
C ILE A 126 -4.78 6.67 -11.90
N LEU A 127 -4.38 7.74 -12.60
CA LEU A 127 -3.89 8.93 -11.93
C LEU A 127 -4.96 9.60 -11.08
N ALA A 128 -6.21 9.65 -11.55
CA ALA A 128 -7.33 10.17 -10.76
C ALA A 128 -7.55 9.33 -9.48
N LEU A 129 -7.56 8.00 -9.58
CA LEU A 129 -7.68 7.10 -8.43
C LEU A 129 -6.49 7.22 -7.46
N ALA A 130 -5.27 7.35 -7.99
CA ALA A 130 -4.06 7.55 -7.20
C ALA A 130 -4.05 8.91 -6.46
N LEU A 131 -4.71 9.93 -7.01
CA LEU A 131 -4.92 11.20 -6.31
C LEU A 131 -5.99 11.07 -5.22
N VAL A 132 -7.09 10.36 -5.49
CA VAL A 132 -8.13 10.08 -4.49
C VAL A 132 -7.54 9.32 -3.30
N GLN A 133 -6.84 8.20 -3.53
CA GLN A 133 -6.23 7.43 -2.45
C GLN A 133 -5.21 8.28 -1.66
N LEU A 134 -4.46 9.16 -2.33
CA LEU A 134 -3.44 9.99 -1.71
C LEU A 134 -4.10 11.02 -0.78
N ALA A 135 -5.15 11.69 -1.26
CA ALA A 135 -5.90 12.67 -0.47
C ALA A 135 -6.52 12.04 0.78
N PHE A 136 -7.20 10.89 0.62
CA PHE A 136 -7.82 10.19 1.74
C PHE A 136 -6.80 9.61 2.71
N GLY A 137 -5.71 9.00 2.23
CA GLY A 137 -4.66 8.45 3.08
C GLY A 137 -3.90 9.52 3.88
N LEU A 138 -3.63 10.68 3.26
CA LEU A 138 -3.05 11.82 3.98
C LEU A 138 -4.03 12.39 5.01
N GLY A 139 -5.30 12.59 4.63
CA GLY A 139 -6.35 13.05 5.53
C GLY A 139 -6.48 12.14 6.76
N LEU A 140 -6.52 10.82 6.56
CA LEU A 140 -6.55 9.83 7.64
C LEU A 140 -5.31 9.91 8.53
N THR A 141 -4.12 10.08 7.96
CA THR A 141 -2.87 10.24 8.73
C THR A 141 -2.94 11.47 9.65
N PHE A 142 -3.44 12.60 9.14
CA PHE A 142 -3.63 13.81 9.94
C PHE A 142 -4.66 13.59 11.05
N SER A 143 -5.83 13.04 10.71
CA SER A 143 -6.88 12.74 11.69
C SER A 143 -6.40 11.79 12.78
N LEU A 144 -5.62 10.77 12.45
CA LEU A 144 -5.02 9.85 13.44
C LEU A 144 -3.99 10.57 14.33
N THR A 145 -3.27 11.55 13.82
CA THR A 145 -2.31 12.31 14.65
C THR A 145 -3.02 13.23 15.63
N GLU A 146 -4.18 13.78 15.23
CA GLU A 146 -5.01 14.65 16.07
C GLU A 146 -5.83 13.85 17.10
N TYR A 147 -6.40 12.71 16.70
CA TYR A 147 -7.24 11.86 17.54
C TYR A 147 -6.52 10.55 17.90
N VAL A 148 -5.95 10.53 19.11
CA VAL A 148 -5.20 9.36 19.60
C VAL A 148 -6.12 8.17 19.92
N GLN A 149 -7.40 8.39 20.28
CA GLN A 149 -8.34 7.33 20.64
C GLN A 149 -9.22 6.87 19.46
N PHE A 150 -9.14 5.57 19.12
CA PHE A 150 -9.97 4.92 18.10
C PHE A 150 -11.47 4.85 18.47
N LEU A 151 -11.78 4.82 19.77
CA LEU A 151 -13.15 4.59 20.29
C LEU A 151 -13.99 5.86 20.41
N ASN A 152 -13.48 7.04 20.04
CA ASN A 152 -14.28 8.26 20.07
C ASN A 152 -15.28 8.27 18.90
N TYR A 153 -16.41 7.58 19.14
CA TYR A 153 -17.38 7.12 18.14
C TYR A 153 -17.93 8.23 17.23
N THR A 154 -18.08 9.44 17.77
CA THR A 154 -18.74 10.54 17.06
C THR A 154 -17.81 11.35 16.16
N VAL A 155 -16.49 11.30 16.38
CA VAL A 155 -15.51 12.17 15.68
C VAL A 155 -14.66 11.38 14.69
N PHE A 156 -14.29 10.14 15.00
CA PHE A 156 -13.46 9.31 14.13
C PHE A 156 -14.23 8.16 13.47
N TYR A 157 -15.24 7.59 14.12
CA TYR A 157 -15.86 6.33 13.64
C TYR A 157 -16.79 6.56 12.44
N GLU A 158 -17.74 7.50 12.55
CA GLU A 158 -18.65 7.86 11.45
C GLU A 158 -17.89 8.39 10.21
N PRO A 159 -17.01 9.41 10.32
CA PRO A 159 -16.30 9.91 9.15
C PRO A 159 -15.08 9.07 8.72
N GLY A 160 -14.46 8.33 9.64
CA GLY A 160 -13.22 7.60 9.38
C GLY A 160 -13.43 6.29 8.62
N ILE A 161 -14.54 5.57 8.85
CA ILE A 161 -14.80 4.29 8.17
C ILE A 161 -14.92 4.49 6.66
N TRP A 162 -15.77 5.41 6.21
CA TRP A 162 -15.94 5.64 4.77
C TRP A 162 -14.65 6.20 4.13
N ALA A 163 -13.85 6.97 4.86
CA ALA A 163 -12.57 7.48 4.39
C ALA A 163 -11.55 6.34 4.22
N VAL A 164 -11.47 5.41 5.17
CA VAL A 164 -10.63 4.19 5.07
C VAL A 164 -11.10 3.31 3.93
N ASP A 165 -12.40 3.06 3.80
CA ASP A 165 -12.95 2.25 2.72
C ASP A 165 -12.69 2.88 1.35
N THR A 166 -12.86 4.20 1.22
CA THR A 166 -12.58 4.92 -0.02
C THR A 166 -11.09 4.88 -0.36
N TRP A 167 -10.22 5.06 0.64
CA TRP A 167 -8.77 4.95 0.47
C TRP A 167 -8.36 3.56 -0.02
N LEU A 168 -8.82 2.49 0.64
CA LEU A 168 -8.49 1.12 0.28
C LEU A 168 -9.11 0.69 -1.05
N ALA A 169 -10.37 1.05 -1.31
CA ALA A 169 -11.06 0.69 -2.54
C ALA A 169 -10.44 1.38 -3.76
N SER A 170 -10.07 2.66 -3.65
CA SER A 170 -9.38 3.37 -4.73
C SER A 170 -7.98 2.81 -5.00
N ALA A 171 -7.25 2.42 -3.96
CA ALA A 171 -5.96 1.76 -4.10
C ALA A 171 -6.08 0.39 -4.78
N ALA A 172 -6.99 -0.46 -4.32
CA ALA A 172 -7.23 -1.77 -4.90
C ALA A 172 -7.68 -1.67 -6.37
N ALA A 173 -8.59 -0.74 -6.68
CA ALA A 173 -9.03 -0.49 -8.05
C ALA A 173 -7.84 -0.07 -8.95
N CYS A 174 -6.96 0.79 -8.44
CA CYS A 174 -5.78 1.22 -9.18
C CYS A 174 -4.83 0.04 -9.48
N ASP A 175 -4.55 -0.82 -8.51
CA ASP A 175 -3.67 -1.98 -8.70
C ASP A 175 -4.24 -2.99 -9.70
N HIS A 176 -5.56 -3.21 -9.65
CA HIS A 176 -6.26 -4.07 -10.62
C HIS A 176 -6.17 -3.50 -12.04
N MET A 177 -6.35 -2.18 -12.19
CA MET A 177 -6.26 -1.53 -13.50
C MET A 177 -4.83 -1.52 -14.05
N VAL A 178 -3.82 -1.29 -13.21
CA VAL A 178 -2.40 -1.37 -13.61
C VAL A 178 -2.07 -2.80 -14.06
N SER A 179 -2.52 -3.80 -13.30
CA SER A 179 -2.35 -5.21 -13.65
C SER A 179 -3.02 -5.55 -14.97
N ALA A 180 -4.26 -5.09 -15.19
CA ALA A 180 -4.98 -5.26 -16.45
C ALA A 180 -4.26 -4.59 -17.63
N ALA A 181 -3.72 -3.38 -17.44
CA ALA A 181 -2.93 -2.69 -18.45
C ALA A 181 -1.69 -3.49 -18.84
N PHE A 182 -0.94 -4.02 -17.86
CA PHE A 182 0.21 -4.88 -18.14
C PHE A 182 -0.17 -6.15 -18.89
N LEU A 183 -1.23 -6.85 -18.47
CA LEU A 183 -1.70 -8.06 -19.13
C LEU A 183 -2.07 -7.78 -20.59
N ARG A 184 -2.79 -6.68 -20.85
CA ARG A 184 -3.12 -6.24 -22.22
C ARG A 184 -1.86 -6.03 -23.06
N LEU A 185 -0.86 -5.34 -22.54
CA LEU A 185 0.41 -5.11 -23.24
C LEU A 185 1.14 -6.42 -23.59
N VAL A 186 1.17 -7.37 -22.64
CA VAL A 186 1.81 -8.68 -22.85
C VAL A 186 1.08 -9.47 -23.94
N VAL A 187 -0.25 -9.49 -23.92
CA VAL A 187 -1.07 -10.20 -24.92
C VAL A 187 -0.87 -9.61 -26.32
N LEU A 188 -0.88 -8.27 -26.46
CA LEU A 188 -0.65 -7.60 -27.73
C LEU A 188 0.75 -7.86 -28.31
N LYS A 189 1.79 -7.89 -27.45
CA LYS A 189 3.15 -8.22 -27.92
C LYS A 189 3.28 -9.69 -28.31
N ARG A 190 2.66 -10.61 -27.57
CA ARG A 190 2.66 -12.04 -27.91
C ARG A 190 1.92 -12.32 -29.23
N SER A 191 0.83 -11.61 -29.53
CA SER A 191 0.11 -11.78 -30.79
C SER A 191 0.87 -11.24 -32.00
N THR A 192 1.76 -10.26 -31.80
CA THR A 192 2.63 -9.73 -32.86
C THR A 192 3.77 -10.70 -33.20
N ILE A 193 4.34 -11.40 -32.20
CA ILE A 193 5.44 -12.36 -32.39
C ILE A 193 5.00 -13.63 -33.13
N LYS A 194 3.72 -14.05 -33.03
CA LYS A 194 3.21 -15.22 -33.77
C LYS A 194 2.90 -14.95 -35.25
N ARG A 195 3.12 -13.73 -35.75
CA ARG A 195 2.71 -13.28 -37.11
C ARG A 195 3.85 -13.14 -38.12
N THR A 196 5.04 -13.63 -37.80
CA THR A 196 6.21 -13.73 -38.70
C THR A 196 6.73 -15.15 -38.67
#